data_AF-R6A021-F1
#
_entry.id   AF-R6A021-F1
#
_cell.length_a   1.000
_cell.length_b   1.000
_cell.length_c   1.000
_cell.angle_alpha   90.00
_cell.angle_beta   90.00
_cell.angle_gamma   90.00
#
_symmetry.space_group_name_H-M   'P 1'
#
loop_
_entity.id
_entity.type
_entity.pdbx_description
1 polymer ?
#
loop_
_entity_poly.entity_id
_entity_poly.type
_entity_poly.pdbx_seq_one_letter_code
_entity_poly.pdbx_strand_id
1 'polypeptide(L)'
;MMKPDSEGSELFCTDDGTLSQDFMDMEVTYSGATTMLLRARRDGKWWVLKALSPACRQLDLYRNLQQKEYDIQHQFDHPHIAQAYSLEEVPGYGRCIVMEWVDGLNLRQWLATKPRRRERLKVLRQLVDTIECLHSRQVVHRDLKPENVMITRNGHNVKLIDFGLADTDSYSDFKQPSGTKGYVSPEQRVERTTDCRNDIYSLGCIITDLHLGRLYNALAQRCKAPLKQRLPSIAALKQLRKRKQRIRRAVTATVAAILLVLAGWGVYMSQEDNGRPRFEQVAQFQVANIKYTSWGGLAASAQLAYAKEKNVVVPASVTHNGLTYLVSELGFNSFRRDTLLRKAVVLCEADTMNILQGAFKGCNNLKELYLISSKFVGIGSDMWKCPIDSLFDAHHYNDVTLYVPAAQLQLYRRSAWSKFKHIKPVAK
;
A
#
# COMPACT_ATOMS: atom_id res chain seq x y z
N MET A 1 -6.88 11.09 71.81
CA MET A 1 -6.18 12.40 71.77
C MET A 1 -4.89 12.18 70.98
N MET A 2 -4.99 12.26 69.65
CA MET A 2 -3.86 12.14 68.72
C MET A 2 -3.64 13.52 68.11
N LYS A 3 -2.40 14.02 68.17
CA LYS A 3 -1.97 15.21 67.42
C LYS A 3 -2.01 14.88 65.92
N PRO A 4 -2.45 15.80 65.04
CA PRO A 4 -2.11 15.71 63.64
C PRO A 4 -0.72 16.31 63.43
N ASP A 5 0.16 15.53 62.80
CA ASP A 5 1.45 15.99 62.28
C ASP A 5 1.21 17.03 61.18
N SER A 6 1.53 18.28 61.47
CA SER A 6 1.59 19.37 60.49
C SER A 6 3.03 19.55 60.01
N GLU A 7 3.54 18.60 59.22
CA GLU A 7 4.66 18.87 58.31
C GLU A 7 4.12 19.53 57.04
N GLY A 8 3.64 20.77 57.19
CA GLY A 8 3.15 21.61 56.11
C GLY A 8 4.22 22.57 55.61
N SER A 9 4.88 22.21 54.51
CA SER A 9 5.29 23.14 53.43
C SER A 9 5.89 24.51 53.80
N GLU A 10 6.85 24.59 54.71
CA GLU A 10 7.52 25.86 55.06
C GLU A 10 8.67 26.28 54.11
N LEU A 11 8.99 25.53 53.06
CA LEU A 11 10.22 25.76 52.26
C LEU A 11 10.10 26.74 51.07
N PHE A 12 8.94 27.37 50.84
CA PHE A 12 8.60 27.87 49.48
C PHE A 12 8.26 29.35 49.37
N CYS A 13 8.37 30.12 50.44
CA CYS A 13 8.16 31.55 50.43
C CYS A 13 9.29 32.25 51.18
N THR A 14 9.62 33.49 50.80
CA THR A 14 10.23 34.43 51.75
C THR A 14 9.30 34.61 52.95
N ASP A 15 9.80 35.17 54.06
CA ASP A 15 9.03 35.33 55.32
C ASP A 15 7.66 36.04 55.15
N ASP A 16 7.41 36.67 53.99
CA ASP A 16 6.19 37.37 53.59
C ASP A 16 5.25 36.59 52.64
N GLY A 17 5.53 35.34 52.30
CA GLY A 17 4.66 34.53 51.42
C GLY A 17 4.91 34.73 49.92
N THR A 18 5.95 35.45 49.51
CA THR A 18 6.27 35.68 48.10
C THR A 18 7.27 34.66 47.53
N LEU A 19 7.19 34.41 46.22
CA LEU A 19 8.13 33.52 45.53
C LEU A 19 9.51 34.20 45.50
N SER A 20 10.55 33.50 45.99
CA SER A 20 11.91 34.02 45.98
C SER A 20 12.38 34.30 44.54
N GLN A 21 12.90 35.51 44.35
CA GLN A 21 13.51 35.97 43.09
C GLN A 21 14.92 35.39 42.87
N ASP A 22 15.53 34.83 43.92
CA ASP A 22 16.83 34.19 43.86
C ASP A 22 16.74 32.72 43.46
N PHE A 23 17.82 32.18 42.88
CA PHE A 23 17.92 30.76 42.60
C PHE A 23 18.14 29.94 43.87
N MET A 24 17.25 28.98 44.11
CA MET A 24 17.29 28.02 45.22
C MET A 24 17.45 26.58 44.68
N ASP A 25 17.62 25.60 45.58
CA ASP A 25 17.74 24.17 45.23
C ASP A 25 18.78 23.89 44.12
N MET A 26 19.91 24.59 44.17
CA MET A 26 20.95 24.51 43.15
C MET A 26 21.73 23.20 43.28
N GLU A 27 21.68 22.39 42.22
CA GLU A 27 22.38 21.10 42.13
C GLU A 27 23.22 21.06 40.83
N VAL A 28 24.50 20.73 40.95
CA VAL A 28 25.38 20.55 39.79
C VAL A 28 25.04 19.21 39.11
N THR A 29 24.51 19.28 37.90
CA THR A 29 24.12 18.09 37.11
C THR A 29 25.23 17.64 36.17
N TYR A 30 26.13 18.55 35.79
CA TYR A 30 27.29 18.26 34.96
C TYR A 30 28.43 19.22 35.26
N SER A 31 29.67 18.70 35.31
CA SER A 31 30.89 19.50 35.43
C SER A 31 31.91 19.02 34.40
N GLY A 32 32.25 19.88 33.45
CA GLY A 32 33.26 19.65 32.42
C GLY A 32 34.42 20.64 32.51
N ALA A 33 35.35 20.55 31.53
CA ALA A 33 36.55 21.38 31.51
C ALA A 33 36.24 22.89 31.41
N THR A 34 35.26 23.27 30.57
CA THR A 34 34.91 24.68 30.31
C THR A 34 33.58 25.09 30.92
N THR A 35 32.68 24.13 31.12
CA THR A 35 31.26 24.38 31.37
C THR A 35 30.77 23.56 32.54
N MET A 36 29.90 24.15 33.35
CA MET A 36 29.17 23.51 34.44
C MET A 36 27.68 23.76 34.22
N LEU A 37 26.87 22.71 34.35
CA LEU A 37 25.42 22.80 34.29
C LEU A 37 24.85 22.58 35.68
N LEU A 38 23.94 23.47 36.07
CA LEU A 38 23.19 23.34 37.30
C LEU A 38 21.70 23.27 36.99
N ARG A 39 21.00 22.49 37.79
CA ARG A 39 19.56 22.59 37.94
C ARG A 39 19.29 23.50 39.13
N ALA A 40 18.42 24.48 38.96
CA ALA A 40 18.05 25.42 40.02
C ALA A 40 16.55 25.73 39.96
N ARG A 41 15.98 26.19 41.07
CA ARG A 41 14.58 26.58 41.17
C ARG A 41 14.46 28.08 41.40
N ARG A 42 13.60 28.74 40.63
CA ARG A 42 13.26 30.17 40.77
C ARG A 42 11.81 30.38 40.35
N ASP A 43 11.06 31.21 41.07
CA ASP A 43 9.64 31.47 40.83
C ASP A 43 8.78 30.19 40.78
N GLY A 44 9.13 29.22 41.63
CA GLY A 44 8.46 27.91 41.69
C GLY A 44 8.75 26.99 40.49
N LYS A 45 9.55 27.40 39.50
CA LYS A 45 9.89 26.66 38.28
C LYS A 45 11.34 26.18 38.28
N TRP A 46 11.59 25.07 37.57
CA TRP A 46 12.94 24.58 37.33
C TRP A 46 13.60 25.33 36.17
N TRP A 47 14.90 25.54 36.31
CA TRP A 47 15.77 26.22 35.34
C TRP A 47 17.07 25.43 35.18
N VAL A 48 17.72 25.62 34.02
CA VAL A 48 19.11 25.23 33.81
C VAL A 48 19.98 26.47 33.89
N LEU A 49 21.04 26.42 34.69
CA LEU A 49 22.08 27.43 34.73
C LEU A 49 23.33 26.87 34.07
N LYS A 50 23.75 27.49 32.96
CA LYS A 50 24.98 27.14 32.26
C LYS A 50 26.09 28.11 32.66
N ALA A 51 26.91 27.69 33.60
CA ALA A 51 28.04 28.43 34.13
C ALA A 51 29.35 28.04 33.42
N LEU A 52 30.33 28.94 33.46
CA LEU A 52 31.71 28.56 33.18
C LEU A 52 32.30 27.78 34.36
N SER A 53 33.15 26.80 34.05
CA SER A 53 33.92 26.08 35.07
C SER A 53 34.82 27.08 35.85
N PRO A 54 35.21 26.77 37.09
CA PRO A 54 36.03 27.68 37.90
C PRO A 54 37.34 28.10 37.19
N ALA A 55 37.96 27.18 36.43
CA ALA A 55 39.19 27.44 35.69
C ALA A 55 39.01 28.41 34.52
N CYS A 56 37.79 28.50 33.95
CA CYS A 56 37.51 29.31 32.77
C CYS A 56 36.81 30.63 33.08
N ARG A 57 36.16 30.77 34.24
CA ARG A 57 35.27 31.90 34.57
C ARG A 57 35.94 33.27 34.54
N GLN A 58 37.23 33.35 34.87
CA GLN A 58 37.99 34.61 34.90
C GLN A 58 38.71 34.93 33.58
N LEU A 59 38.60 34.05 32.58
CA LEU A 59 39.29 34.21 31.30
C LEU A 59 38.35 34.87 30.29
N ASP A 60 38.73 36.05 29.78
CA ASP A 60 37.90 36.85 28.85
C ASP A 60 37.49 36.06 27.61
N LEU A 61 38.37 35.21 27.09
CA LEU A 61 38.05 34.33 25.96
C LEU A 61 36.78 33.50 26.21
N TYR A 62 36.67 32.84 27.36
CA TYR A 62 35.52 31.99 27.67
C TYR A 62 34.28 32.80 28.03
N ARG A 63 34.44 33.99 28.64
CA ARG A 63 33.31 34.92 28.88
C ARG A 63 32.73 35.43 27.56
N ASN A 64 33.57 35.74 26.58
CA ASN A 64 33.15 36.15 25.24
C ASN A 64 32.48 35.00 24.48
N LEU A 65 32.99 33.76 24.61
CA LEU A 65 32.32 32.58 24.05
C LEU A 65 30.95 32.32 24.69
N GLN A 66 30.84 32.48 26.02
CA GLN A 66 29.56 32.35 26.74
C GLN A 66 28.57 33.45 26.31
N GLN A 67 29.04 34.70 26.15
CA GLN A 67 28.23 35.80 25.61
C GLN A 67 27.72 35.48 24.21
N LYS A 68 28.62 35.05 23.31
CA LYS A 68 28.27 34.64 21.94
C LYS A 68 27.20 33.54 21.94
N GLU A 69 27.36 32.52 22.79
CA GLU A 69 26.37 31.44 22.90
C GLU A 69 24.99 31.98 23.29
N TYR A 70 24.93 32.83 24.32
CA TYR A 70 23.69 33.47 24.74
C TYR A 70 23.07 34.30 23.62
N ASP A 71 23.84 35.18 22.98
CA ASP A 71 23.34 36.07 21.92
C ASP A 71 22.75 35.27 20.75
N ILE A 72 23.38 34.15 20.39
CA ILE A 72 22.88 33.26 19.34
C ILE A 72 21.63 32.52 19.78
N GLN A 73 21.55 32.03 21.02
CA GLN A 73 20.42 31.21 21.47
C GLN A 73 19.20 32.05 21.86
N HIS A 74 19.41 33.23 22.45
CA HIS A 74 18.36 34.10 22.97
C HIS A 74 17.39 34.60 21.89
N GLN A 75 17.87 34.82 20.66
CA GLN A 75 17.06 35.24 19.52
C GLN A 75 16.03 34.20 19.04
N PHE A 76 16.04 32.97 19.57
CA PHE A 76 15.18 31.88 19.11
C PHE A 76 13.99 31.61 20.03
N ASP A 77 12.88 32.31 19.82
CA ASP A 77 11.57 31.86 20.29
C ASP A 77 11.03 30.76 19.36
N HIS A 78 11.26 29.48 19.73
CA HIS A 78 10.84 28.34 18.93
C HIS A 78 10.52 27.10 19.80
N PRO A 79 9.41 26.37 19.56
CA PRO A 79 8.99 25.25 20.42
C PRO A 79 9.98 24.08 20.48
N HIS A 80 10.92 23.99 19.54
CA HIS A 80 11.92 22.93 19.47
C HIS A 80 13.36 23.38 19.76
N ILE A 81 13.54 24.59 20.26
CA ILE A 81 14.80 25.11 20.78
C ILE A 81 14.54 25.44 22.25
N ALA A 82 15.49 25.12 23.13
CA ALA A 82 15.40 25.56 24.52
C ALA A 82 15.74 27.04 24.59
N GLN A 83 14.88 27.83 25.21
CA GLN A 83 15.07 29.27 25.29
C GLN A 83 16.23 29.61 26.26
N ALA A 84 17.12 30.51 25.84
CA ALA A 84 18.01 31.23 26.75
C ALA A 84 17.33 32.55 27.14
N TYR A 85 17.07 32.75 28.43
CA TYR A 85 16.27 33.87 28.92
C TYR A 85 17.13 35.09 29.27
N SER A 86 18.24 34.87 29.96
CA SER A 86 19.09 35.93 30.48
C SER A 86 20.52 35.45 30.73
N LEU A 87 21.43 36.42 30.89
CA LEU A 87 22.77 36.23 31.45
C LEU A 87 22.80 36.90 32.82
N GLU A 88 23.05 36.13 33.88
CA GLU A 88 22.96 36.61 35.27
C GLU A 88 24.20 36.18 36.08
N GLU A 89 24.64 37.01 37.02
CA GLU A 89 25.66 36.62 38.00
C GLU A 89 25.00 35.85 39.13
N VAL A 90 25.40 34.59 39.32
CA VAL A 90 24.86 33.70 40.35
C VAL A 90 25.89 33.50 41.46
N PRO A 91 25.55 33.71 42.75
CA PRO A 91 26.49 33.54 43.85
C PRO A 91 27.20 32.17 43.83
N GLY A 92 28.53 32.17 43.94
CA GLY A 92 29.36 30.96 43.85
C GLY A 92 29.59 30.41 42.43
N TYR A 93 28.69 30.71 41.49
CA TYR A 93 28.73 30.21 40.10
C TYR A 93 29.02 31.29 39.05
N GLY A 94 29.13 32.55 39.46
CA GLY A 94 29.38 33.71 38.61
C GLY A 94 28.40 33.79 37.44
N ARG A 95 28.85 34.35 36.32
CA ARG A 95 28.02 34.52 35.13
C ARG A 95 27.47 33.19 34.60
N CYS A 96 26.16 33.08 34.56
CA CYS A 96 25.41 31.93 34.07
C CYS A 96 24.46 32.34 32.97
N ILE A 97 24.31 31.50 31.95
CA ILE A 97 23.16 31.58 31.04
C ILE A 97 21.98 30.89 31.75
N VAL A 98 20.89 31.63 31.93
CA VAL A 98 19.63 31.09 32.47
C VAL A 98 18.79 30.54 31.33
N MET A 99 18.47 29.26 31.40
CA MET A 99 17.87 28.52 30.29
C MET A 99 16.64 27.73 30.73
N GLU A 100 15.75 27.46 29.77
CA GLU A 100 14.60 26.57 29.94
C GLU A 100 15.02 25.20 30.50
N TRP A 101 14.37 24.75 31.58
CA TRP A 101 14.45 23.35 32.00
C TRP A 101 13.63 22.46 31.08
N VAL A 102 14.28 21.45 30.48
CA VAL A 102 13.62 20.46 29.64
C VAL A 102 13.48 19.15 30.40
N ASP A 103 12.27 18.85 30.89
CA ASP A 103 11.96 17.55 31.49
C ASP A 103 11.90 16.46 30.40
N GLY A 104 12.94 15.63 30.34
CA GLY A 104 13.08 14.62 29.30
C GLY A 104 14.40 13.87 29.33
N LEU A 105 14.64 13.09 28.28
CA LEU A 105 15.89 12.36 28.06
C LEU A 105 16.59 12.94 26.83
N ASN A 106 17.92 12.93 26.80
CA ASN A 106 18.61 13.20 25.53
C ASN A 106 18.32 12.07 24.52
N LEU A 107 18.52 12.35 23.23
CA LEU A 107 18.14 11.44 22.15
C LEU A 107 18.87 10.10 22.24
N ARG A 108 20.12 10.07 22.76
CA ARG A 108 20.87 8.82 22.98
C ARG A 108 20.14 7.93 23.99
N GLN A 109 19.83 8.48 25.16
CA GLN A 109 19.13 7.79 26.24
C GLN A 109 17.72 7.39 25.81
N TRP A 110 17.00 8.28 25.13
CA TRP A 110 15.67 8.01 24.62
C TRP A 110 15.67 6.89 23.56
N LEU A 111 16.68 6.81 22.69
CA LEU A 111 16.79 5.69 21.74
C LEU A 111 17.03 4.33 22.44
N ALA A 112 17.70 4.33 23.60
CA ALA A 112 17.91 3.13 24.39
C ALA A 112 16.61 2.53 24.95
N THR A 113 15.55 3.34 25.11
CA THR A 113 14.21 2.85 25.50
C THR A 113 13.46 2.14 24.36
N LYS A 114 14.08 2.02 23.18
CA LYS A 114 13.55 1.36 21.97
C LYS A 114 12.19 1.92 21.49
N PRO A 115 12.09 3.24 21.25
CA PRO A 115 10.84 3.89 20.87
C PRO A 115 10.31 3.39 19.51
N ARG A 116 8.99 3.48 19.34
CA ARG A 116 8.32 3.03 18.13
C ARG A 116 8.80 3.84 16.92
N ARG A 117 8.80 3.21 15.75
CA ARG A 117 9.26 3.86 14.50
C ARG A 117 8.51 5.19 14.22
N ARG A 118 7.22 5.27 14.55
CA ARG A 118 6.40 6.48 14.37
C ARG A 118 6.94 7.65 15.18
N GLU A 119 7.42 7.40 16.39
CA GLU A 119 7.97 8.41 17.30
C GLU A 119 9.34 8.87 16.81
N ARG A 120 10.21 7.94 16.42
CA ARG A 120 11.51 8.26 15.79
C ARG A 120 11.35 9.10 14.52
N LEU A 121 10.31 8.84 13.72
CA LEU A 121 9.95 9.67 12.56
C LEU A 121 9.42 11.06 12.92
N LYS A 122 8.74 11.20 14.07
CA LYS A 122 8.29 12.49 14.59
C LYS A 122 9.50 13.32 15.00
N VAL A 123 10.41 12.74 15.80
CA VAL A 123 11.68 13.36 16.22
C VAL A 123 12.48 13.85 15.02
N LEU A 124 12.68 13.00 13.99
CA LEU A 124 13.38 13.43 12.78
C LEU A 124 12.71 14.61 12.09
N ARG A 125 11.37 14.64 12.04
CA ARG A 125 10.64 15.75 11.41
C ARG A 125 10.89 17.05 12.17
N GLN A 126 10.68 17.04 13.49
CA GLN A 126 10.90 18.21 14.34
C GLN A 126 12.34 18.70 14.26
N LEU A 127 13.33 17.80 14.34
CA LEU A 127 14.73 18.18 14.24
C LEU A 127 15.09 18.80 12.88
N VAL A 128 14.58 18.25 11.78
CA VAL A 128 14.76 18.83 10.44
C VAL A 128 14.14 20.21 10.34
N ASP A 129 12.96 20.42 10.92
CA ASP A 129 12.28 21.73 10.96
C ASP A 129 13.08 22.73 11.83
N THR A 130 13.61 22.29 12.98
CA THR A 130 14.48 23.10 13.84
C THR A 130 15.75 23.56 13.12
N ILE A 131 16.45 22.65 12.42
CA ILE A 131 17.70 23.00 11.72
C ILE A 131 17.41 23.95 10.55
N GLU A 132 16.31 23.77 9.83
CA GLU A 132 15.89 24.73 8.79
C GLU A 132 15.66 26.13 9.39
N CYS A 133 15.06 26.20 10.58
CA CYS A 133 14.84 27.44 11.31
C CYS A 133 16.18 28.13 11.66
N LEU A 134 17.18 27.39 12.15
CA LEU A 134 18.53 27.92 12.40
C LEU A 134 19.16 28.48 11.12
N HIS A 135 19.18 27.66 10.06
CA HIS A 135 19.83 28.03 8.79
C HIS A 135 19.14 29.22 8.13
N SER A 136 17.83 29.37 8.28
CA SER A 136 17.09 30.54 7.77
C SER A 136 17.52 31.87 8.41
N ARG A 137 18.09 31.82 9.63
CA ARG A 137 18.64 32.97 10.36
C ARG A 137 20.17 33.05 10.26
N GLN A 138 20.78 32.38 9.28
CA GLN A 138 22.24 32.32 9.08
C GLN A 138 23.00 31.78 10.32
N VAL A 139 22.37 30.91 11.11
CA VAL A 139 23.00 30.24 12.25
C VAL A 139 23.33 28.80 11.89
N VAL A 140 24.56 28.38 12.11
CA VAL A 140 25.00 26.98 11.98
C VAL A 140 25.35 26.45 13.36
N HIS A 141 24.79 25.32 13.76
CA HIS A 141 24.94 24.81 15.12
C HIS A 141 26.30 24.17 15.38
N ARG A 142 26.87 23.47 14.38
CA ARG A 142 28.23 22.87 14.39
C ARG A 142 28.50 21.74 15.41
N ASP A 143 27.56 21.44 16.31
CA ASP A 143 27.68 20.34 17.28
C ASP A 143 26.36 19.59 17.47
N LEU A 144 25.67 19.34 16.36
CA LEU A 144 24.48 18.49 16.37
C LEU A 144 24.87 17.05 16.68
N LYS A 145 24.38 16.55 17.81
CA LYS A 145 24.58 15.18 18.28
C LYS A 145 23.42 14.73 19.16
N PRO A 146 23.20 13.43 19.36
CA PRO A 146 22.09 12.94 20.18
C PRO A 146 22.06 13.50 21.61
N GLU A 147 23.21 13.82 22.18
CA GLU A 147 23.33 14.37 23.53
C GLU A 147 22.77 15.81 23.63
N ASN A 148 22.78 16.57 22.53
CA ASN A 148 22.29 17.95 22.47
C ASN A 148 20.81 18.06 22.05
N VAL A 149 20.16 16.92 21.75
CA VAL A 149 18.76 16.84 21.34
C VAL A 149 17.96 16.20 22.47
N MET A 150 17.22 16.99 23.22
CA MET A 150 16.32 16.50 24.28
C MET A 150 14.97 16.07 23.70
N ILE A 151 14.42 15.00 24.27
CA ILE A 151 13.08 14.49 23.99
C ILE A 151 12.24 14.65 25.25
N THR A 152 11.24 15.53 25.19
CA THR A 152 10.36 15.83 26.33
C THR A 152 9.61 14.59 26.79
N ARG A 153 9.45 14.45 28.10
CA ARG A 153 8.73 13.32 28.71
C ARG A 153 7.29 13.25 28.24
N ASN A 154 6.60 14.40 28.25
CA ASN A 154 5.26 14.53 27.72
C ASN A 154 5.30 14.82 26.20
N GLY A 155 4.61 14.00 25.41
CA GLY A 155 4.45 14.17 23.98
C GLY A 155 5.66 13.81 23.10
N HIS A 156 6.84 13.49 23.67
CA HIS A 156 8.06 13.17 22.92
C HIS A 156 8.40 14.22 21.86
N ASN A 157 8.47 15.49 22.27
CA ASN A 157 8.85 16.61 21.42
C ASN A 157 10.36 16.88 21.51
N VAL A 158 10.96 17.30 20.41
CA VAL A 158 12.35 17.71 20.35
C VAL A 158 12.54 19.08 21.03
N LYS A 159 13.63 19.23 21.79
CA LYS A 159 14.20 20.50 22.28
C LYS A 159 15.72 20.47 22.06
N LEU A 160 16.26 21.43 21.32
CA LEU A 160 17.70 21.58 21.10
C LEU A 160 18.30 22.49 22.20
N ILE A 161 19.33 22.04 22.92
CA ILE A 161 19.71 22.62 24.22
C ILE A 161 21.11 23.25 24.34
N ASP A 162 22.00 23.15 23.35
CA ASP A 162 23.41 23.57 23.50
C ASP A 162 23.95 24.28 22.26
N PHE A 163 24.25 25.58 22.38
CA PHE A 163 24.71 26.42 21.28
C PHE A 163 26.18 26.86 21.46
N GLY A 164 26.93 26.21 22.36
CA GLY A 164 28.31 26.63 22.70
C GLY A 164 29.31 26.61 21.54
N LEU A 165 29.01 25.85 20.47
CA LEU A 165 29.80 25.83 19.24
C LEU A 165 29.09 26.48 18.04
N ALA A 166 27.89 27.02 18.25
CA ALA A 166 27.11 27.63 17.19
C ALA A 166 27.81 28.89 16.66
N ASP A 167 27.56 29.18 15.39
CA ASP A 167 28.20 30.28 14.71
C ASP A 167 27.29 30.97 13.71
N THR A 168 27.64 32.22 13.41
CA THR A 168 26.95 33.06 12.43
C THR A 168 28.00 33.79 11.59
N ASP A 169 27.55 34.47 10.53
CA ASP A 169 28.46 35.30 9.73
C ASP A 169 28.98 36.53 10.49
N SER A 170 28.26 36.97 11.53
CA SER A 170 28.59 38.16 12.33
C SER A 170 29.78 38.00 13.28
N TYR A 171 30.22 36.76 13.56
CA TYR A 171 31.34 36.48 14.46
C TYR A 171 32.52 35.86 13.69
N SER A 172 33.48 36.66 13.23
CA SER A 172 34.64 36.19 12.45
C SER A 172 35.72 35.49 13.29
N ASP A 173 35.88 35.89 14.55
CA ASP A 173 37.15 35.69 15.28
C ASP A 173 37.23 34.38 16.07
N PHE A 174 36.09 33.70 16.29
CA PHE A 174 36.00 32.51 17.14
C PHE A 174 35.79 31.20 16.37
N LYS A 175 36.15 31.17 15.07
CA LYS A 175 35.95 30.00 14.21
C LYS A 175 37.07 28.97 14.36
N GLN A 176 37.06 28.19 15.44
CA GLN A 176 38.00 27.08 15.64
C GLN A 176 37.44 25.74 15.14
N PRO A 177 38.27 24.83 14.61
CA PRO A 177 37.88 23.45 14.35
C PRO A 177 37.33 22.81 15.64
N SER A 178 36.09 22.34 15.59
CA SER A 178 35.35 21.91 16.78
C SER A 178 34.23 20.95 16.39
N GLY A 179 33.63 20.29 17.38
CA GLY A 179 32.53 19.34 17.20
C GLY A 179 32.85 17.94 17.73
N THR A 180 31.80 17.17 17.97
CA THR A 180 31.92 15.85 18.61
C THR A 180 32.34 14.75 17.63
N LYS A 181 33.34 13.92 18.02
CA LYS A 181 33.81 12.78 17.22
C LYS A 181 32.65 11.85 16.85
N GLY A 182 32.56 11.49 15.57
CA GLY A 182 31.47 10.66 15.03
C GLY A 182 30.27 11.44 14.48
N TYR A 183 30.12 12.72 14.86
CA TYR A 183 29.06 13.61 14.35
C TYR A 183 29.60 14.81 13.58
N VAL A 184 30.84 15.22 13.85
CA VAL A 184 31.54 16.29 13.12
C VAL A 184 31.86 15.88 11.67
N SER A 185 31.65 16.80 10.72
CA SER A 185 32.00 16.58 9.32
C SER A 185 33.53 16.59 9.09
N PRO A 186 34.04 15.92 8.04
CA PRO A 186 35.47 15.90 7.75
C PRO A 186 36.07 17.30 7.57
N GLU A 187 35.40 18.17 6.81
CA GLU A 187 35.83 19.54 6.56
C GLU A 187 35.80 20.42 7.81
N GLN A 188 34.81 20.28 8.70
CA GLN A 188 34.76 21.08 9.94
C GLN A 188 35.92 20.79 10.90
N ARG A 189 36.57 19.62 10.77
CA ARG A 189 37.76 19.27 11.56
C ARG A 189 39.02 20.00 11.10
N VAL A 190 38.99 20.59 9.91
CA VAL A 190 40.17 21.18 9.25
C VAL A 190 39.95 22.67 8.96
N GLU A 191 38.79 22.99 8.40
CA GLU A 191 38.43 24.32 7.94
C GLU A 191 37.84 25.18 9.06
N ARG A 192 38.07 26.49 8.97
CA ARG A 192 37.52 27.52 9.88
C ARG A 192 36.30 28.24 9.29
N THR A 193 35.80 27.79 8.15
CA THR A 193 34.66 28.39 7.47
C THR A 193 33.35 27.82 8.01
N THR A 194 32.40 28.70 8.28
CA THR A 194 31.05 28.30 8.69
C THR A 194 30.27 27.84 7.46
N ASP A 195 29.73 26.63 7.50
CA ASP A 195 28.91 26.07 6.41
C ASP A 195 27.74 25.26 6.98
N CYS A 196 26.52 25.60 6.59
CA CYS A 196 25.29 24.90 6.97
C CYS A 196 25.31 23.40 6.62
N ARG A 197 26.10 23.01 5.62
CA ARG A 197 26.30 21.62 5.20
C ARG A 197 26.98 20.78 6.29
N ASN A 198 27.64 21.38 7.26
CA ASN A 198 28.18 20.68 8.42
C ASN A 198 27.06 20.10 9.29
N ASP A 199 26.03 20.89 9.60
CA ASP A 199 24.84 20.41 10.32
C ASP A 199 24.10 19.32 9.55
N ILE A 200 24.09 19.40 8.21
CA ILE A 200 23.50 18.35 7.35
C ILE A 200 24.27 17.03 7.51
N TYR A 201 25.61 17.07 7.61
CA TYR A 201 26.40 15.86 7.87
C TYR A 201 26.03 15.24 9.21
N SER A 202 26.03 16.05 10.28
CA SER A 202 25.69 15.61 11.63
C SER A 202 24.26 15.06 11.72
N LEU A 203 23.31 15.69 11.04
CA LEU A 203 21.95 15.16 10.87
C LEU A 203 21.96 13.79 10.17
N GLY A 204 22.83 13.58 9.18
CA GLY A 204 23.02 12.28 8.53
C GLY A 204 23.48 11.18 9.50
N CYS A 205 24.35 11.52 10.45
CA CYS A 205 24.74 10.62 11.53
C CYS A 205 23.52 10.30 12.43
N ILE A 206 22.78 11.33 12.87
CA ILE A 206 21.57 11.14 13.69
C ILE A 206 20.51 10.29 12.96
N ILE A 207 20.27 10.50 11.66
CA ILE A 207 19.34 9.68 10.86
C ILE A 207 19.76 8.20 10.87
N THR A 208 21.06 7.92 10.91
CA THR A 208 21.61 6.56 11.01
C THR A 208 21.21 5.95 12.37
N ASP A 209 21.42 6.69 13.46
CA ASP A 209 21.08 6.26 14.83
C ASP A 209 19.58 6.04 15.04
N LEU A 210 18.73 6.75 14.29
CA LEU A 210 17.28 6.58 14.36
C LEU A 210 16.79 5.25 13.75
N HIS A 211 17.61 4.49 13.02
CA HIS A 211 17.27 3.16 12.47
C HIS A 211 15.89 3.10 11.75
N LEU A 212 15.64 4.02 10.82
CA LEU A 212 14.33 4.22 10.18
C LEU A 212 14.07 3.35 8.94
N GLY A 213 15.04 2.51 8.57
CA GLY A 213 15.01 1.57 7.46
C GLY A 213 15.66 2.09 6.17
N ARG A 214 15.70 1.23 5.14
CA ARG A 214 16.49 1.41 3.91
C ARG A 214 16.33 2.79 3.23
N LEU A 215 15.11 3.35 3.20
CA LEU A 215 14.87 4.66 2.60
C LEU A 215 15.66 5.78 3.31
N TYR A 216 15.60 5.80 4.63
CA TYR A 216 16.25 6.84 5.44
C TYR A 216 17.75 6.60 5.54
N ASN A 217 18.20 5.35 5.49
CA ASN A 217 19.62 5.04 5.36
C ASN A 217 20.19 5.64 4.06
N ALA A 218 19.48 5.52 2.94
CA ALA A 218 19.89 6.17 1.69
C ALA A 218 19.87 7.71 1.76
N LEU A 219 18.99 8.32 2.57
CA LEU A 219 19.02 9.76 2.83
C LEU A 219 20.22 10.14 3.70
N ALA A 220 20.49 9.38 4.76
CA ALA A 220 21.65 9.57 5.63
C ALA A 220 22.96 9.53 4.83
N GLN A 221 23.10 8.60 3.88
CA GLN A 221 24.30 8.55 3.03
C GLN A 221 24.47 9.80 2.15
N ARG A 222 23.38 10.37 1.62
CA ARG A 222 23.46 11.65 0.88
C ARG A 222 23.81 12.83 1.78
N CYS A 223 23.39 12.80 3.04
CA CYS A 223 23.76 13.79 4.04
C CYS A 223 25.23 13.67 4.45
N LYS A 224 25.77 12.46 4.49
CA LYS A 224 27.18 12.17 4.85
C LYS A 224 28.13 12.14 3.65
N ALA A 225 27.66 12.47 2.45
CA ALA A 225 28.48 12.50 1.25
C ALA A 225 29.60 13.56 1.35
N PRO A 226 30.67 13.45 0.54
CA PRO A 226 31.70 14.48 0.44
C PRO A 226 31.08 15.86 0.16
N LEU A 227 31.69 16.93 0.67
CA LEU A 227 31.11 18.29 0.67
C LEU A 227 30.55 18.74 -0.69
N LYS A 228 31.26 18.46 -1.79
CA LYS A 228 30.84 18.79 -3.17
C LYS A 228 29.58 18.06 -3.64
N GLN A 229 29.31 16.86 -3.10
CA GLN A 229 28.17 16.01 -3.47
C GLN A 229 27.05 16.03 -2.42
N ARG A 230 27.32 16.61 -1.24
CA ARG A 230 26.36 16.71 -0.15
C ARG A 230 25.19 17.61 -0.53
N LEU A 231 24.06 17.33 0.08
CA LEU A 231 22.88 18.20 -0.05
C LEU A 231 23.25 19.64 0.35
N PRO A 232 22.89 20.64 -0.46
CA PRO A 232 23.30 22.02 -0.21
C PRO A 232 22.52 22.69 0.92
N SER A 233 21.32 22.20 1.24
CA SER A 233 20.45 22.79 2.28
C SER A 233 19.44 21.79 2.83
N ILE A 234 18.83 22.12 3.97
CA ILE A 234 17.71 21.36 4.55
C ILE A 234 16.48 21.37 3.61
N ALA A 235 16.24 22.47 2.90
CA ALA A 235 15.16 22.55 1.90
C ALA A 235 15.34 21.49 0.80
N ALA A 236 16.58 21.30 0.31
CA ALA A 236 16.88 20.26 -0.67
C ALA A 236 16.61 18.84 -0.11
N LEU A 237 16.93 18.59 1.16
CA LEU A 237 16.59 17.33 1.85
C LEU A 237 15.07 17.10 1.89
N LYS A 238 14.29 18.12 2.26
CA LYS A 238 12.81 18.06 2.29
C LYS A 238 12.24 17.78 0.91
N GLN A 239 12.74 18.45 -0.13
CA GLN A 239 12.29 18.26 -1.52
C GLN A 239 12.57 16.83 -2.02
N LEU A 240 13.77 16.30 -1.75
CA LEU A 240 14.12 14.93 -2.11
C LEU A 240 13.24 13.89 -1.43
N ARG A 241 12.93 14.09 -0.14
CA ARG A 241 11.99 13.23 0.60
C ARG A 241 10.60 13.27 -0.03
N LYS A 242 10.06 14.47 -0.31
CA LYS A 242 8.75 14.65 -0.96
C LYS A 242 8.70 13.96 -2.33
N ARG A 243 9.74 14.13 -3.17
CA ARG A 243 9.85 13.48 -4.48
C ARG A 243 9.82 11.95 -4.37
N LYS A 244 10.64 11.37 -3.49
CA LYS A 244 10.65 9.90 -3.28
C LYS A 244 9.30 9.38 -2.76
N GLN A 245 8.63 10.12 -1.89
CA GLN A 245 7.29 9.75 -1.40
C GLN A 245 6.24 9.81 -2.52
N ARG A 246 6.26 10.84 -3.37
CA ARG A 246 5.37 10.95 -4.53
C ARG A 246 5.56 9.78 -5.49
N ILE A 247 6.80 9.46 -5.85
CA ILE A 247 7.11 8.33 -6.75
C ILE A 247 6.59 7.02 -6.15
N ARG A 248 6.82 6.77 -4.85
CA ARG A 248 6.31 5.55 -4.20
C ARG A 248 4.79 5.47 -4.23
N ARG A 249 4.10 6.57 -3.93
CA ARG A 249 2.63 6.63 -3.99
C ARG A 249 2.10 6.37 -5.40
N ALA A 250 2.76 6.96 -6.41
CA ALA A 250 2.43 6.72 -7.80
C ALA A 250 2.60 5.24 -8.15
N VAL A 251 3.75 4.64 -7.86
CA VAL A 251 4.01 3.20 -8.10
C VAL A 251 2.96 2.32 -7.41
N THR A 252 2.64 2.57 -6.13
CA THR A 252 1.62 1.78 -5.42
C THR A 252 0.24 1.93 -6.03
N ALA A 253 -0.13 3.14 -6.48
CA ALA A 253 -1.41 3.38 -7.15
C ALA A 253 -1.47 2.68 -8.50
N THR A 254 -0.39 2.72 -9.28
CA THR A 254 -0.29 2.01 -10.57
C THR A 254 -0.41 0.50 -10.39
N VAL A 255 0.27 -0.09 -9.41
CA VAL A 255 0.16 -1.54 -9.11
C VAL A 255 -1.27 -1.90 -8.69
N ALA A 256 -1.90 -1.09 -7.82
CA ALA A 256 -3.29 -1.31 -7.42
C ALA A 256 -4.25 -1.23 -8.61
N ALA A 257 -4.06 -0.26 -9.52
CA ALA A 257 -4.86 -0.13 -10.73
C ALA A 257 -4.71 -1.36 -11.65
N ILE A 258 -3.48 -1.85 -11.85
CA ILE A 258 -3.22 -3.07 -12.64
C ILE A 258 -3.95 -4.28 -12.02
N LEU A 259 -3.87 -4.45 -10.69
CA LEU A 259 -4.57 -5.55 -10.01
C LEU A 259 -6.09 -5.46 -10.14
N LEU A 260 -6.67 -4.26 -10.11
CA LEU A 260 -8.10 -4.05 -10.35
C LEU A 260 -8.51 -4.40 -11.78
N VAL A 261 -7.70 -4.03 -12.78
CA VAL A 261 -7.95 -4.42 -14.18
C VAL A 261 -7.89 -5.94 -14.34
N LEU A 262 -6.89 -6.60 -13.75
CA LEU A 262 -6.76 -8.06 -13.79
C LEU A 262 -7.93 -8.76 -13.09
N ALA A 263 -8.38 -8.25 -11.95
CA ALA A 263 -9.54 -8.78 -11.24
C ALA A 263 -10.83 -8.62 -12.08
N GLY A 264 -11.04 -7.45 -12.68
CA GLY A 264 -12.17 -7.19 -13.58
C GLY A 264 -12.15 -8.10 -14.81
N TRP A 265 -10.97 -8.28 -15.41
CA TRP A 265 -10.77 -9.24 -16.50
C TRP A 265 -11.11 -10.67 -16.07
N GLY A 266 -10.68 -11.10 -14.88
CA GLY A 266 -11.01 -12.41 -14.34
C GLY A 266 -12.52 -12.63 -14.16
N VAL A 267 -13.25 -11.62 -13.68
CA VAL A 267 -14.72 -11.67 -13.56
C VAL A 267 -15.38 -11.72 -14.94
N TYR A 268 -14.91 -10.90 -15.89
CA TYR A 268 -15.42 -10.90 -17.26
C TYR A 268 -15.26 -12.28 -17.92
N MET A 269 -14.06 -12.86 -17.84
CA MET A 269 -13.78 -14.20 -18.38
C MET A 269 -14.63 -15.29 -17.68
N SER A 270 -14.91 -15.15 -16.38
CA SER A 270 -15.78 -16.09 -15.66
C SER A 270 -17.25 -16.01 -16.08
N GLN A 271 -17.71 -14.90 -16.66
CA GLN A 271 -19.08 -14.80 -17.16
C GLN A 271 -19.25 -15.41 -18.56
N GLU A 272 -18.22 -15.42 -19.40
CA GLU A 272 -18.27 -16.07 -20.72
C GLU A 272 -18.46 -17.60 -20.63
N ASP A 273 -18.06 -18.22 -19.51
CA ASP A 273 -18.24 -19.67 -19.27
C ASP A 273 -19.60 -20.06 -18.65
N ASN A 274 -20.47 -19.09 -18.30
CA ASN A 274 -21.73 -19.32 -17.57
C ASN A 274 -22.90 -19.88 -18.41
N GLY A 275 -22.63 -20.58 -19.52
CA GLY A 275 -23.64 -21.31 -20.28
C GLY A 275 -23.78 -22.79 -19.92
N ARG A 276 -22.90 -23.36 -19.09
CA ARG A 276 -22.87 -24.80 -18.78
C ARG A 276 -23.15 -25.08 -17.30
N PRO A 277 -24.34 -25.56 -16.92
CA PRO A 277 -24.49 -26.24 -15.63
C PRO A 277 -23.60 -27.49 -15.59
N ARG A 278 -22.87 -27.66 -14.49
CA ARG A 278 -22.22 -28.93 -14.16
C ARG A 278 -23.30 -29.91 -13.71
N PHE A 279 -23.87 -30.65 -14.65
CA PHE A 279 -24.59 -31.89 -14.34
C PHE A 279 -23.58 -33.01 -14.18
N GLU A 280 -23.77 -33.84 -13.14
CA GLU A 280 -22.98 -35.04 -12.97
C GLU A 280 -23.32 -35.99 -14.11
N GLN A 281 -22.35 -36.26 -14.98
CA GLN A 281 -22.53 -37.11 -16.14
C GLN A 281 -22.75 -38.55 -15.67
N VAL A 282 -23.98 -39.06 -15.74
CA VAL A 282 -24.37 -40.36 -15.17
C VAL A 282 -23.92 -41.52 -16.07
N ALA A 283 -23.96 -41.33 -17.40
CA ALA A 283 -23.44 -42.30 -18.35
C ALA A 283 -22.97 -41.62 -19.64
N GLN A 284 -21.89 -42.14 -20.22
CA GLN A 284 -21.44 -41.76 -21.56
C GLN A 284 -20.85 -42.98 -22.25
N PHE A 285 -21.37 -43.24 -23.45
CA PHE A 285 -20.99 -44.39 -24.24
C PHE A 285 -21.15 -44.07 -25.72
N GLN A 286 -20.60 -44.92 -26.56
CA GLN A 286 -20.63 -44.76 -28.01
C GLN A 286 -21.20 -46.01 -28.64
N VAL A 287 -22.14 -45.84 -29.57
CA VAL A 287 -22.65 -46.92 -30.42
C VAL A 287 -22.50 -46.46 -31.86
N ALA A 288 -21.77 -47.22 -32.66
CA ALA A 288 -21.29 -46.81 -33.98
C ALA A 288 -20.57 -45.45 -33.91
N ASN A 289 -20.93 -44.47 -34.74
CA ASN A 289 -20.35 -43.13 -34.76
C ASN A 289 -21.16 -42.10 -33.94
N ILE A 290 -22.06 -42.54 -33.07
CA ILE A 290 -22.86 -41.64 -32.23
C ILE A 290 -22.43 -41.83 -30.77
N LYS A 291 -21.99 -40.73 -30.18
CA LYS A 291 -21.71 -40.57 -28.76
C LYS A 291 -23.01 -40.18 -28.06
N TYR A 292 -23.37 -40.97 -27.05
CA TYR A 292 -24.53 -40.74 -26.20
C TYR A 292 -24.07 -40.25 -24.84
N THR A 293 -24.72 -39.22 -24.32
CA THR A 293 -24.48 -38.71 -22.97
C THR A 293 -25.80 -38.58 -22.22
N SER A 294 -25.93 -39.29 -21.10
CA SER A 294 -27.03 -39.16 -20.16
C SER A 294 -26.61 -38.26 -19.00
N TRP A 295 -27.45 -37.27 -18.73
CA TRP A 295 -27.27 -36.28 -17.67
C TRP A 295 -28.18 -36.59 -16.45
N GLY A 296 -28.87 -37.75 -16.45
CA GLY A 296 -29.81 -38.19 -15.43
C GLY A 296 -30.92 -39.09 -15.99
N GLY A 297 -31.23 -40.20 -15.31
CA GLY A 297 -32.27 -41.15 -15.73
C GLY A 297 -31.97 -41.92 -17.03
N LEU A 298 -33.01 -42.47 -17.66
CA LEU A 298 -32.92 -43.24 -18.92
C LEU A 298 -33.10 -42.36 -20.17
N ALA A 299 -32.74 -41.07 -20.09
CA ALA A 299 -32.73 -40.15 -21.23
C ALA A 299 -31.29 -39.90 -21.70
N ALA A 300 -31.06 -39.87 -23.01
CA ALA A 300 -29.74 -39.60 -23.58
C ALA A 300 -29.78 -38.53 -24.68
N SER A 301 -28.74 -37.70 -24.69
CA SER A 301 -28.43 -36.78 -25.78
C SER A 301 -27.50 -37.46 -26.79
N ALA A 302 -27.78 -37.32 -28.08
CA ALA A 302 -26.97 -37.88 -29.16
C ALA A 302 -26.09 -36.81 -29.83
N GLN A 303 -24.82 -37.13 -30.05
CA GLN A 303 -23.85 -36.30 -30.75
C GLN A 303 -22.94 -37.17 -31.62
N LEU A 304 -22.54 -36.70 -32.80
CA LEU A 304 -21.61 -37.42 -33.66
C LEU A 304 -20.23 -37.50 -32.99
N ALA A 305 -19.62 -38.69 -32.97
CA ALA A 305 -18.28 -38.88 -32.44
C ALA A 305 -17.21 -38.34 -33.40
N TYR A 306 -17.39 -38.53 -34.72
CA TYR A 306 -16.49 -38.05 -35.77
C TYR A 306 -17.25 -37.55 -37.01
N ALA A 307 -16.83 -36.41 -37.57
CA ALA A 307 -17.42 -35.80 -38.78
C ALA A 307 -16.96 -36.49 -40.08
N LYS A 308 -17.43 -37.73 -40.31
CA LYS A 308 -17.03 -38.56 -41.47
C LYS A 308 -18.18 -39.27 -42.18
N GLU A 309 -19.42 -39.08 -41.74
CA GLU A 309 -20.56 -39.83 -42.24
C GLU A 309 -21.43 -39.00 -43.17
N LYS A 310 -21.63 -39.50 -44.40
CA LYS A 310 -22.54 -38.86 -45.37
C LYS A 310 -24.00 -38.98 -44.96
N ASN A 311 -24.35 -40.08 -44.30
CA ASN A 311 -25.71 -40.38 -43.88
C ASN A 311 -25.67 -40.81 -42.41
N VAL A 312 -26.41 -40.11 -41.55
CA VAL A 312 -26.49 -40.43 -40.13
C VAL A 312 -27.92 -40.81 -39.78
N VAL A 313 -28.07 -41.88 -38.99
CA VAL A 313 -29.34 -42.30 -38.42
C VAL A 313 -29.22 -42.27 -36.90
N VAL A 314 -29.98 -41.38 -36.26
CA VAL A 314 -30.11 -41.31 -34.81
C VAL A 314 -31.31 -42.18 -34.42
N PRO A 315 -31.10 -43.29 -33.68
CA PRO A 315 -32.18 -44.17 -33.27
C PRO A 315 -33.03 -43.53 -32.16
N ALA A 316 -34.26 -44.01 -31.99
CA ALA A 316 -35.17 -43.54 -30.94
C ALA A 316 -34.74 -43.96 -29.53
N SER A 317 -34.05 -45.09 -29.43
CA SER A 317 -33.49 -45.59 -28.18
C SER A 317 -32.19 -46.36 -28.44
N VAL A 318 -31.38 -46.50 -27.39
CA VAL A 318 -30.11 -47.23 -27.43
C VAL A 318 -29.92 -48.01 -26.14
N THR A 319 -29.57 -49.30 -26.26
CA THR A 319 -29.32 -50.16 -25.10
C THR A 319 -27.83 -50.22 -24.81
N HIS A 320 -27.44 -49.93 -23.56
CA HIS A 320 -26.08 -50.01 -23.09
C HIS A 320 -26.06 -50.56 -21.64
N ASN A 321 -25.24 -51.59 -21.40
CA ASN A 321 -25.12 -52.27 -20.09
C ASN A 321 -26.47 -52.73 -19.50
N GLY A 322 -27.35 -53.29 -20.34
CA GLY A 322 -28.66 -53.81 -19.91
C GLY A 322 -29.73 -52.74 -19.65
N LEU A 323 -29.41 -51.46 -19.81
CA LEU A 323 -30.34 -50.34 -19.69
C LEU A 323 -30.66 -49.77 -21.08
N THR A 324 -31.94 -49.50 -21.34
CA THR A 324 -32.39 -48.85 -22.57
C THR A 324 -32.59 -47.36 -22.33
N TYR A 325 -31.79 -46.53 -23.01
CA TYR A 325 -31.88 -45.09 -22.96
C TYR A 325 -32.73 -44.59 -24.12
N LEU A 326 -33.71 -43.74 -23.84
CA LEU A 326 -34.48 -43.03 -24.84
C LEU A 326 -33.69 -41.81 -25.32
N VAL A 327 -33.53 -41.70 -26.64
CA VAL A 327 -32.92 -40.51 -27.24
C VAL A 327 -33.98 -39.43 -27.28
N SER A 328 -33.86 -38.47 -26.38
CA SER A 328 -34.82 -37.36 -26.22
C SER A 328 -34.27 -36.04 -26.73
N GLU A 329 -32.98 -35.97 -27.03
CA GLU A 329 -32.34 -34.72 -27.44
C GLU A 329 -31.21 -34.91 -28.45
N LEU A 330 -31.13 -34.01 -29.43
CA LEU A 330 -29.88 -33.73 -30.12
C LEU A 330 -29.14 -32.63 -29.35
N GLY A 331 -28.02 -33.01 -28.76
CA GLY A 331 -27.18 -32.13 -27.95
C GLY A 331 -26.66 -30.88 -28.67
N PHE A 332 -26.05 -29.98 -27.90
CA PHE A 332 -25.42 -28.79 -28.45
C PHE A 332 -24.36 -29.15 -29.48
N ASN A 333 -24.48 -28.59 -30.69
CA ASN A 333 -23.54 -28.83 -31.78
C ASN A 333 -23.43 -30.31 -32.23
N SER A 334 -24.51 -31.11 -32.14
CA SER A 334 -24.49 -32.55 -32.44
C SER A 334 -23.83 -32.96 -33.75
N PHE A 335 -24.00 -32.18 -34.82
CA PHE A 335 -23.44 -32.44 -36.15
C PHE A 335 -22.61 -31.27 -36.70
N ARG A 336 -22.34 -30.27 -35.86
CA ARG A 336 -21.78 -28.98 -36.31
C ARG A 336 -20.50 -29.16 -37.14
N ARG A 337 -20.43 -28.45 -38.26
CA ARG A 337 -19.28 -28.41 -39.20
C ARG A 337 -18.95 -29.77 -39.83
N ASP A 338 -19.86 -30.74 -39.80
CA ASP A 338 -19.71 -31.93 -40.63
C ASP A 338 -19.98 -31.55 -42.10
N THR A 339 -18.90 -31.34 -42.85
CA THR A 339 -18.95 -30.98 -44.26
C THR A 339 -19.28 -32.17 -45.16
N LEU A 340 -19.33 -33.40 -44.64
CA LEU A 340 -19.66 -34.59 -45.42
C LEU A 340 -21.11 -35.02 -45.26
N LEU A 341 -21.77 -34.62 -44.17
CA LEU A 341 -23.17 -34.92 -43.90
C LEU A 341 -24.08 -34.42 -45.01
N ARG A 342 -24.77 -35.35 -45.68
CA ARG A 342 -25.76 -35.08 -46.74
C ARG A 342 -27.18 -35.42 -46.30
N LYS A 343 -27.35 -36.44 -45.47
CA LYS A 343 -28.65 -36.91 -44.97
C LYS A 343 -28.59 -37.19 -43.48
N ALA A 344 -29.54 -36.66 -42.74
CA ALA A 344 -29.74 -36.97 -41.33
C ALA A 344 -31.15 -37.53 -41.12
N VAL A 345 -31.24 -38.68 -40.46
CA VAL A 345 -32.50 -39.31 -40.05
C VAL A 345 -32.54 -39.34 -38.54
N VAL A 346 -33.56 -38.76 -37.95
CA VAL A 346 -33.76 -38.69 -36.51
C VAL A 346 -35.05 -39.44 -36.19
N LEU A 347 -34.91 -40.64 -35.63
CA LEU A 347 -36.01 -41.47 -35.15
C LEU A 347 -36.32 -41.08 -33.71
N CYS A 348 -37.59 -40.86 -33.36
CA CYS A 348 -37.96 -40.43 -32.02
C CYS A 348 -39.21 -41.17 -31.49
N GLU A 349 -39.11 -41.69 -30.27
CA GLU A 349 -40.22 -42.30 -29.52
C GLU A 349 -40.47 -41.64 -28.16
N ALA A 350 -39.56 -40.77 -27.71
CA ALA A 350 -39.66 -40.09 -26.42
C ALA A 350 -40.82 -39.07 -26.37
N ASP A 351 -41.34 -38.81 -25.16
CA ASP A 351 -42.43 -37.87 -24.91
C ASP A 351 -42.14 -36.44 -25.40
N THR A 352 -40.86 -36.07 -25.53
CA THR A 352 -40.38 -34.85 -26.18
C THR A 352 -39.03 -35.12 -26.84
N MET A 353 -38.92 -34.98 -28.17
CA MET A 353 -37.63 -34.87 -28.86
C MET A 353 -37.30 -33.40 -29.08
N ASN A 354 -36.16 -32.93 -28.56
CA ASN A 354 -35.72 -31.54 -28.71
C ASN A 354 -34.39 -31.45 -29.45
N ILE A 355 -34.27 -30.45 -30.32
CA ILE A 355 -33.02 -30.16 -31.01
C ILE A 355 -32.41 -28.90 -30.40
N LEU A 356 -31.22 -29.02 -29.82
CA LEU A 356 -30.54 -27.94 -29.13
C LEU A 356 -29.66 -27.09 -30.06
N GLN A 357 -29.17 -25.98 -29.54
CA GLN A 357 -28.45 -24.96 -30.30
C GLN A 357 -27.23 -25.54 -31.05
N GLY A 358 -27.11 -25.12 -32.31
CA GLY A 358 -25.98 -25.43 -33.17
C GLY A 358 -25.99 -26.82 -33.80
N ALA A 359 -27.05 -27.61 -33.62
CA ALA A 359 -27.11 -29.02 -34.03
C ALA A 359 -26.62 -29.27 -35.47
N PHE A 360 -26.95 -28.41 -36.44
CA PHE A 360 -26.58 -28.57 -37.85
C PHE A 360 -25.82 -27.37 -38.45
N LYS A 361 -25.30 -26.46 -37.62
CA LYS A 361 -24.54 -25.31 -38.13
C LYS A 361 -23.24 -25.77 -38.80
N GLY A 362 -22.91 -25.22 -39.96
CA GLY A 362 -21.74 -25.57 -40.76
C GLY A 362 -21.85 -26.87 -41.54
N CYS A 363 -23.01 -27.55 -41.54
CA CYS A 363 -23.25 -28.75 -42.34
C CYS A 363 -23.56 -28.41 -43.80
N ASN A 364 -22.63 -27.74 -44.49
CA ASN A 364 -22.87 -27.11 -45.80
C ASN A 364 -23.37 -28.06 -46.92
N ASN A 365 -23.22 -29.38 -46.75
CA ASN A 365 -23.64 -30.37 -47.72
C ASN A 365 -24.94 -31.10 -47.34
N LEU A 366 -25.59 -30.73 -46.23
CA LEU A 366 -26.86 -31.32 -45.82
C LEU A 366 -27.93 -30.99 -46.85
N LYS A 367 -28.63 -32.02 -47.35
CA LYS A 367 -29.71 -31.90 -48.35
C LYS A 367 -31.02 -32.50 -47.86
N GLU A 368 -30.98 -33.49 -46.99
CA GLU A 368 -32.18 -34.15 -46.48
C GLU A 368 -32.14 -34.29 -44.96
N LEU A 369 -33.21 -33.84 -44.29
CA LEU A 369 -33.42 -34.04 -42.86
C LEU A 369 -34.75 -34.76 -42.66
N TYR A 370 -34.72 -35.93 -42.05
CA TYR A 370 -35.91 -36.71 -41.71
C TYR A 370 -36.13 -36.64 -40.21
N LEU A 371 -37.26 -36.07 -39.79
CA LEU A 371 -37.70 -36.06 -38.40
C LEU A 371 -38.85 -37.04 -38.25
N ILE A 372 -38.54 -38.32 -38.00
CA ILE A 372 -39.53 -39.40 -37.96
C ILE A 372 -39.89 -39.65 -36.50
N SER A 373 -41.04 -39.12 -36.08
CA SER A 373 -41.47 -39.15 -34.68
C SER A 373 -42.99 -39.29 -34.56
N SER A 374 -43.48 -40.02 -33.56
CA SER A 374 -44.91 -40.07 -33.24
C SER A 374 -45.43 -38.74 -32.67
N LYS A 375 -44.56 -37.94 -32.04
CA LYS A 375 -44.83 -36.61 -31.50
C LYS A 375 -44.05 -35.51 -32.22
N PHE A 376 -44.43 -34.25 -32.02
CA PHE A 376 -43.79 -33.11 -32.67
C PHE A 376 -42.37 -32.87 -32.12
N VAL A 377 -41.39 -32.61 -33.01
CA VAL A 377 -40.00 -32.34 -32.61
C VAL A 377 -39.84 -30.86 -32.25
N GLY A 378 -39.49 -30.61 -30.99
CA GLY A 378 -39.29 -29.29 -30.42
C GLY A 378 -37.96 -28.65 -30.82
N ILE A 379 -37.89 -27.33 -30.69
CA ILE A 379 -36.69 -26.52 -30.88
C ILE A 379 -36.31 -25.94 -29.53
N GLY A 380 -35.15 -26.33 -29.01
CA GLY A 380 -34.83 -26.12 -27.60
C GLY A 380 -35.70 -26.97 -26.66
N SER A 381 -35.45 -26.84 -25.36
CA SER A 381 -36.28 -27.45 -24.31
C SER A 381 -36.87 -26.38 -23.40
N ASP A 382 -37.75 -26.75 -22.47
CA ASP A 382 -38.30 -25.80 -21.47
C ASP A 382 -37.19 -25.09 -20.69
N MET A 383 -36.08 -25.78 -20.45
CA MET A 383 -34.88 -25.26 -19.80
C MET A 383 -33.99 -24.45 -20.76
N TRP A 384 -33.96 -24.81 -22.05
CA TRP A 384 -33.08 -24.22 -23.06
C TRP A 384 -33.87 -23.71 -24.26
N LYS A 385 -34.53 -22.57 -24.10
CA LYS A 385 -35.24 -21.92 -25.21
C LYS A 385 -34.23 -21.42 -26.23
N CYS A 386 -34.34 -21.88 -27.48
CA CYS A 386 -33.49 -21.39 -28.56
C CYS A 386 -34.31 -21.16 -29.84
N PRO A 387 -34.01 -20.10 -30.62
CA PRO A 387 -34.66 -19.87 -31.89
C PRO A 387 -34.13 -20.87 -32.93
N ILE A 388 -34.94 -21.18 -33.95
CA ILE A 388 -34.56 -22.11 -35.03
C ILE A 388 -33.27 -21.69 -35.77
N ASP A 389 -32.99 -20.38 -35.86
CA ASP A 389 -31.76 -19.84 -36.49
C ASP A 389 -30.47 -20.12 -35.69
N SER A 390 -30.63 -20.62 -34.46
CA SER A 390 -29.52 -21.09 -33.67
C SER A 390 -29.12 -22.53 -34.04
N LEU A 391 -30.02 -23.33 -34.64
CA LEU A 391 -29.79 -24.72 -35.03
C LEU A 391 -29.16 -24.85 -36.43
N PHE A 392 -29.55 -23.98 -37.36
CA PHE A 392 -29.19 -24.05 -38.78
C PHE A 392 -28.54 -22.76 -39.27
N ASP A 393 -27.69 -22.84 -40.29
CA ASP A 393 -27.29 -21.67 -41.08
C ASP A 393 -28.37 -21.26 -42.09
N ALA A 394 -28.37 -19.98 -42.48
CA ALA A 394 -29.41 -19.38 -43.34
C ALA A 394 -29.64 -20.12 -44.67
N HIS A 395 -28.60 -20.70 -45.28
CA HIS A 395 -28.72 -21.41 -46.56
C HIS A 395 -29.51 -22.72 -46.44
N HIS A 396 -29.48 -23.40 -45.28
CA HIS A 396 -30.18 -24.68 -45.08
C HIS A 396 -31.69 -24.58 -45.28
N TYR A 397 -32.30 -23.42 -44.97
CA TYR A 397 -33.73 -23.21 -45.15
C TYR A 397 -34.19 -23.26 -46.62
N ASN A 398 -33.27 -23.01 -47.56
CA ASN A 398 -33.50 -23.15 -48.99
C ASN A 398 -33.03 -24.51 -49.51
N ASP A 399 -31.91 -25.01 -48.99
CA ASP A 399 -31.17 -26.11 -49.60
C ASP A 399 -31.55 -27.50 -49.06
N VAL A 400 -32.16 -27.56 -47.86
CA VAL A 400 -32.53 -28.81 -47.19
C VAL A 400 -34.00 -29.10 -47.39
N THR A 401 -34.32 -30.32 -47.81
CA THR A 401 -35.68 -30.85 -47.75
C THR A 401 -35.93 -31.50 -46.39
N LEU A 402 -36.92 -30.97 -45.68
CA LEU A 402 -37.38 -31.47 -44.39
C LEU A 402 -38.50 -32.49 -44.60
N TYR A 403 -38.27 -33.74 -44.22
CA TYR A 403 -39.24 -34.83 -44.27
C TYR A 403 -39.82 -35.07 -42.88
N VAL A 404 -41.15 -35.03 -42.77
CA VAL A 404 -41.90 -35.21 -41.52
C VAL A 404 -43.07 -36.17 -41.71
N PRO A 405 -43.61 -36.81 -40.65
CA PRO A 405 -44.78 -37.66 -40.75
C PRO A 405 -45.96 -36.94 -41.41
N ALA A 406 -46.66 -37.62 -42.33
CA ALA A 406 -47.77 -37.03 -43.07
C ALA A 406 -48.85 -36.42 -42.15
N ALA A 407 -49.13 -37.09 -41.02
CA ALA A 407 -50.09 -36.61 -40.01
C ALA A 407 -49.68 -35.29 -39.34
N GLN A 408 -48.38 -34.97 -39.29
CA GLN A 408 -47.86 -33.76 -38.63
C GLN A 408 -47.48 -32.65 -39.62
N LEU A 409 -47.61 -32.87 -40.93
CA LEU A 409 -47.13 -31.95 -41.97
C LEU A 409 -47.67 -30.51 -41.80
N GLN A 410 -48.95 -30.36 -41.47
CA GLN A 410 -49.55 -29.04 -41.26
C GLN A 410 -49.05 -28.35 -39.99
N LEU A 411 -48.72 -29.12 -38.95
CA LEU A 411 -48.17 -28.58 -37.70
C LEU A 411 -46.78 -27.98 -37.93
N TYR A 412 -45.90 -28.68 -38.67
CA TYR A 412 -44.58 -28.16 -39.02
C TYR A 412 -44.67 -26.86 -39.84
N ARG A 413 -45.60 -26.78 -40.81
CA ARG A 413 -45.82 -25.58 -41.64
C ARG A 413 -46.32 -24.35 -40.87
N ARG A 414 -46.90 -24.54 -39.68
CA ARG A 414 -47.39 -23.47 -38.80
C ARG A 414 -46.44 -23.17 -37.64
N SER A 415 -45.34 -23.90 -37.54
CA SER A 415 -44.37 -23.77 -36.46
C SER A 415 -43.12 -22.99 -36.91
N ALA A 416 -42.14 -22.83 -36.02
CA ALA A 416 -40.84 -22.27 -36.39
C ALA A 416 -40.14 -23.06 -37.53
N TRP A 417 -40.47 -24.34 -37.71
CA TRP A 417 -39.99 -25.16 -38.84
C TRP A 417 -40.47 -24.68 -40.21
N SER A 418 -41.49 -23.80 -40.28
CA SER A 418 -42.00 -23.23 -41.53
C SER A 418 -40.98 -22.43 -42.33
N LYS A 419 -39.83 -22.08 -41.72
CA LYS A 419 -38.71 -21.45 -42.40
C LYS A 419 -38.12 -22.31 -43.52
N PHE A 420 -38.19 -23.64 -43.43
CA PHE A 420 -37.77 -24.51 -44.52
C PHE A 420 -38.73 -24.39 -45.70
N LYS A 421 -38.22 -24.03 -46.88
CA LYS A 421 -39.02 -23.92 -48.12
C LYS A 421 -39.61 -25.26 -48.57
N HIS A 422 -38.90 -26.35 -48.29
CA HIS A 422 -39.25 -27.69 -48.76
C HIS A 422 -39.58 -28.62 -47.59
N ILE A 423 -40.85 -28.59 -47.13
CA ILE A 423 -41.36 -29.53 -46.13
C ILE A 423 -42.28 -30.54 -46.81
N LYS A 424 -41.87 -31.82 -46.80
CA LYS A 424 -42.56 -32.93 -47.46
C LYS A 424 -42.97 -34.01 -46.46
N PRO A 425 -44.06 -34.76 -46.72
CA PRO A 425 -44.35 -35.95 -45.95
C PRO A 425 -43.30 -37.03 -46.24
N VAL A 426 -42.94 -37.83 -45.23
CA VAL A 426 -42.20 -39.08 -45.44
C VAL A 426 -43.10 -40.02 -46.27
N ALA A 427 -42.60 -40.53 -47.39
CA ALA A 427 -43.32 -41.52 -48.19
C ALA A 427 -43.49 -42.81 -47.37
N LYS A 428 -44.68 -43.43 -47.44
CA LYS A 428 -44.96 -44.69 -46.75
C LYS A 428 -44.04 -45.81 -47.22
#